data_AF-A0A0E3QDW0-F1
#
_entry.id   AF-A0A0E3QDW0-F1
#
_cell.length_a   1.000
_cell.length_b   1.000
_cell.length_c   1.000
_cell.angle_alpha   90.00
_cell.angle_beta   90.00
_cell.angle_gamma   90.00
#
_symmetry.space_group_name_H-M   'P 1'
#
loop_
_entity.id
_entity.type
_entity.pdbx_description
1 polymer ?
#
loop_
_entity_poly.entity_id
_entity_poly.type
_entity_poly.pdbx_seq_one_letter_code
_entity_poly.pdbx_strand_id
1 'polypeptide(L)'
;MVKKKGAISKESGIKPDIITYILSKRGLVKELEIREYLDEKYKKLEKYKNIEKYRIVDQGNVNRHLHYLLEELGCIELTPPVKKGLSNHWNIEKLKNLKQIRKNFPEIKMNNYEKPLMIVLQKSGHSISTFEGLIIYIQLLLSASFFNMYMEADIKMLYPRVKKSYQCVKGFYRYPLMDDVLNKCYSLYINRNQRIEMSKEEFRKRIDEMAREDTECYSPELLLDMWEKRFPGISKESFLKTWEGHPPGKPTEIPEGIYLNIRDEDLERYMNCLVGLNKQEQWDLDTVFYDMLQEHFLIHDMLNNVDTNDEVEFARKTKKILVNYSRHQNDEEKVQLESDYLKFASEIVVKYKQPSIFGKTYNNPDDAYQALEKFYHGEFKSSSLHSK
;
A
#
# COMPACT_ATOMS: atom_id res chain seq x y z
N MET A 1 51.90 -12.60 18.22
CA MET A 1 50.90 -11.71 18.84
C MET A 1 49.97 -11.17 17.76
N VAL A 2 48.74 -11.71 17.70
CA VAL A 2 47.72 -11.29 16.74
C VAL A 2 47.13 -9.96 17.21
N LYS A 3 47.32 -8.88 16.46
CA LYS A 3 46.69 -7.58 16.73
C LYS A 3 45.17 -7.74 16.62
N LYS A 4 44.47 -7.68 17.77
CA LYS A 4 43.01 -7.57 17.81
C LYS A 4 42.59 -6.33 17.00
N LYS A 5 41.82 -6.53 15.93
CA LYS A 5 41.11 -5.46 15.21
C LYS A 5 40.29 -4.69 16.26
N GLY A 6 40.60 -3.40 16.42
CA GLY A 6 39.86 -2.52 17.31
C GLY A 6 38.38 -2.57 16.93
N ALA A 7 37.55 -2.91 17.91
CA ALA A 7 36.11 -2.85 17.77
C ALA A 7 35.71 -1.40 17.49
N ILE A 8 35.41 -1.10 16.22
CA ILE A 8 34.79 0.17 15.83
C ILE A 8 33.40 0.15 16.45
N SER A 9 33.22 0.83 17.58
CA SER A 9 31.96 0.81 18.32
C SER A 9 30.78 1.21 17.43
N LYS A 10 29.61 0.63 17.71
CA LYS A 10 28.34 0.97 17.05
C LYS A 10 27.94 2.45 17.24
N GLU A 11 28.62 3.16 18.13
CA GLU A 11 28.37 4.56 18.51
C GLU A 11 29.19 5.59 17.72
N SER A 12 30.00 5.16 16.73
CA SER A 12 30.69 6.10 15.84
C SER A 12 29.67 6.79 14.94
N GLY A 13 29.23 8.01 15.28
CA GLY A 13 28.19 8.74 14.55
C GLY A 13 28.48 9.04 13.07
N ILE A 14 29.64 8.63 12.53
CA ILE A 14 29.95 8.67 11.09
C ILE A 14 29.02 7.74 10.30
N LYS A 15 28.72 6.53 10.78
CA LYS A 15 27.92 5.56 9.99
C LYS A 15 26.47 6.04 9.76
N PRO A 16 25.73 6.52 10.79
CA PRO A 16 24.42 7.13 10.58
C PRO A 16 24.50 8.33 9.62
N ASP A 17 25.53 9.17 9.75
CA ASP A 17 25.71 10.35 8.88
C ASP A 17 25.93 9.97 7.40
N ILE A 18 26.71 8.91 7.14
CA ILE A 18 26.88 8.34 5.80
C ILE A 18 25.54 7.84 5.25
N ILE A 19 24.79 7.08 6.04
CA ILE A 19 23.48 6.55 5.62
C ILE A 19 22.54 7.69 5.29
N THR A 20 22.39 8.66 6.19
CA THR A 20 21.56 9.86 5.99
C THR A 20 21.95 10.60 4.71
N TYR A 21 23.25 10.74 4.43
CA TYR A 21 23.70 11.35 3.18
C TYR A 21 23.26 10.56 1.96
N ILE A 22 23.50 9.25 1.92
CA ILE A 22 23.11 8.38 0.79
C ILE A 22 21.58 8.41 0.60
N LEU A 23 20.80 8.39 1.69
CA LEU A 23 19.34 8.49 1.67
C LEU A 23 18.85 9.83 1.11
N SER A 24 19.58 10.91 1.35
CA SER A 24 19.24 12.25 0.86
C SER A 24 19.47 12.47 -0.63
N LYS A 25 20.27 11.60 -1.29
CA LYS A 25 20.61 11.72 -2.71
C LYS A 25 19.73 10.81 -3.54
N ARG A 26 19.34 11.24 -4.74
CA ARG A 26 18.48 10.46 -5.65
C ARG A 26 19.19 9.23 -6.22
N GLY A 27 20.47 9.38 -6.58
CA GLY A 27 21.23 8.36 -7.29
C GLY A 27 22.39 7.78 -6.51
N LEU A 28 23.30 7.20 -7.27
CA LEU A 28 24.62 6.76 -6.86
C LEU A 28 25.44 7.91 -6.27
N VAL A 29 26.18 7.67 -5.20
CA VAL A 29 27.07 8.67 -4.60
C VAL A 29 28.51 8.19 -4.59
N LYS A 30 29.46 9.10 -4.85
CA LYS A 30 30.89 8.79 -4.72
C LYS A 30 31.35 8.90 -3.27
N GLU A 31 32.40 8.17 -2.92
CA GLU A 31 33.05 8.33 -1.61
C GLU A 31 33.50 9.78 -1.35
N LEU A 32 34.06 10.45 -2.36
CA LEU A 32 34.50 11.85 -2.24
C LEU A 32 33.36 12.77 -1.79
N GLU A 33 32.18 12.62 -2.37
CA GLU A 33 31.00 13.43 -2.03
C GLU A 33 30.53 13.18 -0.59
N ILE A 34 30.58 11.91 -0.15
CA ILE A 34 30.29 11.54 1.25
C ILE A 34 31.29 12.21 2.18
N ARG A 35 32.58 12.15 1.84
CA ARG A 35 33.66 12.73 2.63
C ARG A 35 33.55 14.25 2.74
N GLU A 36 33.30 14.94 1.63
CA GLU A 36 33.07 16.39 1.60
C GLU A 36 31.88 16.79 2.48
N TYR A 37 30.76 16.05 2.37
CA TYR A 37 29.59 16.28 3.23
C TYR A 37 29.91 16.13 4.73
N LEU A 38 30.61 15.06 5.10
CA LEU A 38 30.97 14.81 6.50
C LEU A 38 31.92 15.89 7.05
N ASP A 39 32.90 16.31 6.26
CA ASP A 39 33.84 17.37 6.61
C ASP A 39 33.11 18.71 6.83
N GLU A 40 32.23 19.11 5.92
CA GLU A 40 31.41 20.32 6.09
C GLU A 40 30.49 20.24 7.31
N LYS A 41 29.85 19.10 7.53
CA LYS A 41 28.95 18.88 8.67
C LYS A 41 29.68 19.03 9.99
N TYR A 42 30.86 18.43 10.13
CA TYR A 42 31.62 18.49 11.37
C TYR A 42 32.28 19.84 11.60
N LYS A 43 32.79 20.52 10.57
CA LYS A 43 33.25 21.92 10.66
C LYS A 43 32.16 22.86 11.18
N LYS A 44 30.91 22.70 10.71
CA LYS A 44 29.76 23.47 11.22
C LYS A 44 29.53 23.16 12.70
N LEU A 45 29.54 21.90 13.10
CA LEU A 45 29.29 21.51 14.50
C LEU A 45 30.37 22.00 15.47
N GLU A 46 31.65 21.98 15.06
CA GLU A 46 32.76 22.54 15.84
C GLU A 46 32.53 24.02 16.13
N LYS A 47 32.14 24.80 15.10
CA LYS A 47 31.82 26.22 15.23
C LYS A 47 30.68 26.51 16.22
N TYR A 48 29.64 25.68 16.25
CA TYR A 48 28.44 25.95 17.05
C TYR A 48 28.47 25.36 18.46
N LYS A 49 29.23 24.29 18.70
CA LYS A 49 29.15 23.55 19.97
C LYS A 49 30.43 23.55 20.80
N ASN A 50 31.53 24.12 20.31
CA ASN A 50 32.82 24.07 20.99
C ASN A 50 33.24 22.64 21.38
N ILE A 51 32.81 21.65 20.57
CA ILE A 51 33.11 20.23 20.77
C ILE A 51 34.32 19.91 19.89
N GLU A 52 35.52 19.92 20.46
CA GLU A 52 36.70 19.28 19.85
C GLU A 52 36.53 17.76 19.93
N LYS A 53 35.71 17.18 19.06
CA LYS A 53 35.79 15.73 18.79
C LYS A 53 36.28 15.57 17.37
N TYR A 54 37.60 15.44 17.24
CA TYR A 54 38.31 15.02 16.04
C TYR A 54 37.71 13.72 15.50
N ARG A 55 36.68 13.83 14.65
CA ARG A 55 36.25 12.74 13.78
C ARG A 55 37.15 12.82 12.56
N ILE A 56 38.06 11.86 12.44
CA ILE A 56 38.98 11.82 11.31
C ILE A 56 38.16 11.52 10.04
N VAL A 57 37.94 12.53 9.20
CA VAL A 57 37.24 12.38 7.91
C VAL A 57 38.27 12.26 6.77
N ASP A 58 39.12 11.24 6.85
CA ASP A 58 40.03 10.89 5.75
C ASP A 58 39.42 9.78 4.87
N GLN A 59 39.93 9.67 3.64
CA GLN A 59 39.46 8.71 2.65
C GLN A 59 39.53 7.26 3.15
N GLY A 60 40.59 6.89 3.86
CA GLY A 60 40.77 5.55 4.42
C GLY A 60 39.76 5.26 5.54
N ASN A 61 39.44 6.25 6.37
CA ASN A 61 38.41 6.10 7.39
C ASN A 61 37.00 5.98 6.79
N VAL A 62 36.63 6.85 5.84
CA VAL A 62 35.33 6.79 5.17
C VAL A 62 35.15 5.46 4.43
N ASN A 63 36.16 5.00 3.69
CA ASN A 63 36.12 3.70 3.01
C ASN A 63 35.95 2.53 3.99
N ARG A 64 36.64 2.52 5.14
CA ARG A 64 36.45 1.48 6.15
C ARG A 64 35.00 1.42 6.65
N HIS A 65 34.38 2.58 6.87
CA HIS A 65 32.97 2.64 7.27
C HIS A 65 32.03 2.17 6.17
N LEU A 66 32.28 2.52 4.91
CA LEU A 66 31.46 2.08 3.77
C LEU A 66 31.53 0.56 3.56
N HIS A 67 32.73 -0.02 3.60
CA HIS A 67 32.89 -1.48 3.53
C HIS A 67 32.23 -2.19 4.72
N TYR A 68 32.31 -1.64 5.93
CA TYR A 68 31.58 -2.19 7.08
C TYR A 68 30.06 -2.14 6.88
N LEU A 69 29.53 -1.01 6.40
CA LEU A 69 28.09 -0.86 6.11
C LEU A 69 27.61 -1.83 5.03
N LEU A 70 28.47 -2.15 4.05
CA LEU A 70 28.20 -3.11 2.98
C LEU A 70 28.29 -4.56 3.47
N GLU A 71 29.44 -4.95 3.99
CA GLU A 71 29.82 -6.36 4.21
C GLU A 71 29.27 -6.89 5.54
N GLU A 72 29.30 -6.08 6.59
CA GLU A 72 28.93 -6.52 7.95
C GLU A 72 27.45 -6.24 8.26
N LEU A 73 26.92 -5.12 7.77
CA LEU A 73 25.52 -4.73 8.05
C LEU A 73 24.57 -4.91 6.87
N GLY A 74 25.05 -4.97 5.63
CA GLY A 74 24.20 -5.02 4.44
C GLY A 74 23.29 -3.78 4.26
N CYS A 75 23.66 -2.65 4.85
CA CYS A 75 22.88 -1.41 4.84
C CYS A 75 23.00 -0.65 3.52
N ILE A 76 24.06 -0.85 2.76
CA ILE A 76 24.31 -0.17 1.48
C ILE A 76 24.73 -1.17 0.41
N GLU A 77 24.77 -0.73 -0.83
CA GLU A 77 25.25 -1.48 -2.00
C GLU A 77 26.40 -0.73 -2.67
N LEU A 78 27.30 -1.50 -3.28
CA LEU A 78 28.44 -1.00 -4.04
C LEU A 78 28.20 -1.26 -5.53
N THR A 79 28.19 -0.20 -6.32
CA THR A 79 28.22 -0.27 -7.78
C THR A 79 29.65 -0.03 -8.25
N PRO A 80 30.36 -1.07 -8.73
CA PRO A 80 31.73 -0.93 -9.17
C PRO A 80 31.81 -0.07 -10.44
N PRO A 81 32.92 0.64 -10.65
CA PRO A 81 33.12 1.44 -11.85
C PRO A 81 33.20 0.58 -13.12
N VAL A 82 32.66 1.09 -14.23
CA VAL A 82 32.73 0.44 -15.56
C VAL A 82 34.17 0.35 -16.09
N LYS A 83 35.05 1.28 -15.70
CA LYS A 83 36.48 1.29 -16.07
C LYS A 83 37.36 1.19 -14.83
N LYS A 84 38.41 0.37 -14.89
CA LYS A 84 39.45 0.29 -13.84
C LYS A 84 40.07 1.68 -13.61
N GLY A 85 40.18 2.08 -12.34
CA GLY A 85 40.77 3.36 -11.92
C GLY A 85 39.75 4.48 -11.62
N LEU A 86 38.46 4.28 -11.88
CA LEU A 86 37.41 5.22 -11.45
C LEU A 86 36.91 4.91 -10.03
N SER A 87 36.30 5.89 -9.39
CA SER A 87 35.78 5.74 -8.02
C SER A 87 34.58 4.80 -7.94
N ASN A 88 34.52 4.06 -6.85
CA ASN A 88 33.36 3.29 -6.43
C ASN A 88 32.14 4.20 -6.17
N HIS A 89 30.95 3.67 -6.46
CA HIS A 89 29.70 4.34 -6.17
C HIS A 89 28.89 3.55 -5.15
N TRP A 90 28.24 4.25 -4.24
CA TRP A 90 27.49 3.69 -3.13
C TRP A 90 26.02 4.06 -3.24
N ASN A 91 25.13 3.12 -2.87
CA ASN A 91 23.69 3.39 -2.91
C ASN A 91 22.88 2.56 -1.88
N ILE A 92 21.61 2.90 -1.76
CA ILE A 92 20.57 2.16 -1.04
C ILE A 92 19.43 2.00 -2.05
N GLU A 93 19.21 0.79 -2.56
CA GLU A 93 18.25 0.56 -3.65
C GLU A 93 17.16 -0.45 -3.31
N LYS A 94 17.42 -1.33 -2.34
CA LYS A 94 16.56 -2.47 -2.07
C LYS A 94 15.89 -2.38 -0.72
N LEU A 95 14.68 -2.92 -0.61
CA LEU A 95 13.95 -3.02 0.66
C LEU A 95 14.78 -3.72 1.75
N LYS A 96 15.60 -4.72 1.38
CA LYS A 96 16.51 -5.40 2.31
C LYS A 96 17.49 -4.44 2.99
N ASN A 97 17.98 -3.42 2.27
CA ASN A 97 18.91 -2.44 2.83
C ASN A 97 18.19 -1.57 3.87
N LEU A 98 16.98 -1.12 3.56
CA LEU A 98 16.14 -0.35 4.50
C LEU A 98 15.86 -1.15 5.78
N LYS A 99 15.54 -2.45 5.65
CA LYS A 99 15.38 -3.36 6.81
C LYS A 99 16.64 -3.40 7.68
N GLN A 100 17.81 -3.52 7.07
CA GLN A 100 19.07 -3.53 7.82
C GLN A 100 19.38 -2.17 8.46
N ILE A 101 19.07 -1.06 7.78
CA ILE A 101 19.21 0.28 8.35
C ILE A 101 18.32 0.42 9.58
N ARG A 102 17.02 0.09 9.48
CA ARG A 102 16.11 0.15 10.63
C ARG A 102 16.59 -0.68 11.82
N LYS A 103 17.09 -1.89 11.55
CA LYS A 103 17.59 -2.80 12.59
C LYS A 103 18.83 -2.24 13.31
N ASN A 104 19.75 -1.65 12.57
CA ASN A 104 21.06 -1.24 13.11
C ASN A 104 21.13 0.25 13.49
N PHE A 105 20.22 1.07 12.97
CA PHE A 105 20.15 2.53 13.12
C PHE A 105 18.68 2.99 13.28
N PRO A 106 17.98 2.55 14.35
CA PRO A 106 16.56 2.87 14.56
C PRO A 106 16.27 4.36 14.72
N GLU A 107 17.28 5.18 15.02
CA GLU A 107 17.18 6.63 15.12
C GLU A 107 16.99 7.33 13.76
N ILE A 108 17.29 6.65 12.65
CA ILE A 108 17.11 7.21 11.31
C ILE A 108 15.64 7.09 10.89
N LYS A 109 14.91 8.21 10.94
CA LYS A 109 13.54 8.33 10.40
C LYS A 109 13.57 8.28 8.86
N MET A 110 13.54 7.07 8.30
CA MET A 110 13.71 6.85 6.85
C MET A 110 12.56 7.42 6.00
N ASN A 111 11.34 7.52 6.53
CA ASN A 111 10.20 8.11 5.83
C ASN A 111 10.39 9.60 5.49
N ASN A 112 11.35 10.29 6.12
CA ASN A 112 11.69 11.68 5.80
C ASN A 112 12.50 11.83 4.49
N TYR A 113 12.91 10.72 3.89
CA TYR A 113 13.73 10.70 2.69
C TYR A 113 12.94 10.12 1.52
N GLU A 114 13.03 10.77 0.36
CA GLU A 114 12.33 10.34 -0.85
C GLU A 114 12.77 8.95 -1.31
N LYS A 115 14.07 8.64 -1.23
CA LYS A 115 14.61 7.36 -1.70
C LYS A 115 13.96 6.15 -1.00
N PRO A 116 13.88 6.07 0.34
CA PRO A 116 13.10 5.04 1.04
C PRO A 116 11.63 4.97 0.64
N LEU A 117 10.95 6.11 0.52
CA LEU A 117 9.54 6.16 0.11
C LEU A 117 9.35 5.52 -1.27
N MET A 118 10.22 5.87 -2.24
CA MET A 118 10.17 5.32 -3.59
C MET A 118 10.47 3.83 -3.64
N ILE A 119 11.46 3.35 -2.86
CA ILE A 119 11.78 1.92 -2.77
C ILE A 119 10.58 1.14 -2.23
N VAL A 120 9.92 1.65 -1.19
CA VAL A 120 8.73 1.02 -0.61
C VAL A 120 7.58 1.02 -1.62
N LEU A 121 7.27 2.17 -2.21
CA LEU A 121 6.17 2.34 -3.17
C LEU A 121 6.30 1.38 -4.36
N GLN A 122 7.49 1.32 -4.96
CA GLN A 122 7.78 0.40 -6.08
C GLN A 122 7.68 -1.06 -5.66
N LYS A 123 8.14 -1.40 -4.45
CA LYS A 123 8.09 -2.78 -3.96
C LYS A 123 6.66 -3.26 -3.69
N SER A 124 5.75 -2.35 -3.35
CA SER A 124 4.31 -2.62 -3.25
C SER A 124 3.58 -2.65 -4.59
N GLY A 125 4.26 -2.39 -5.72
CA GLY A 125 3.65 -2.43 -7.05
C GLY A 125 2.93 -1.12 -7.44
N HIS A 126 3.12 -0.05 -6.68
CA HIS A 126 2.58 1.27 -7.01
C HIS A 126 3.63 2.15 -7.70
N SER A 127 3.15 3.09 -8.50
CA SER A 127 3.99 4.08 -9.18
C SER A 127 3.55 5.46 -8.74
N ILE A 128 4.48 6.32 -8.33
CA ILE A 128 4.17 7.73 -8.02
C ILE A 128 3.60 8.47 -9.24
N SER A 129 3.71 7.90 -10.45
CA SER A 129 3.11 8.50 -11.64
C SER A 129 1.58 8.37 -11.71
N THR A 130 0.96 7.54 -10.85
CA THR A 130 -0.49 7.40 -10.78
C THR A 130 -1.07 8.18 -9.60
N PHE A 131 -2.33 8.59 -9.69
CA PHE A 131 -3.00 9.30 -8.61
C PHE A 131 -3.05 8.47 -7.31
N GLU A 132 -3.35 7.17 -7.42
CA GLU A 132 -3.29 6.22 -6.30
C GLU A 132 -1.87 6.16 -5.69
N GLY A 133 -0.84 6.14 -6.52
CA GLY A 133 0.54 6.13 -6.05
C GLY A 133 0.95 7.41 -5.34
N LEU A 134 0.42 8.58 -5.75
CA LEU A 134 0.59 9.83 -5.00
C LEU A 134 -0.06 9.74 -3.62
N ILE A 135 -1.27 9.19 -3.53
CA ILE A 135 -1.97 9.00 -2.26
C ILE A 135 -1.10 8.17 -1.31
N ILE A 136 -0.63 7.00 -1.77
CA ILE A 136 0.18 6.11 -0.95
C ILE A 136 1.52 6.76 -0.59
N TYR A 137 2.15 7.51 -1.51
CA TYR A 137 3.37 8.25 -1.23
C TYR A 137 3.19 9.24 -0.06
N ILE A 138 2.10 10.01 -0.08
CA ILE A 138 1.77 10.96 0.99
C ILE A 138 1.50 10.24 2.31
N GLN A 139 0.78 9.12 2.28
CA GLN A 139 0.54 8.30 3.47
C GLN A 139 1.83 7.75 4.08
N LEU A 140 2.75 7.26 3.25
CA LEU A 140 4.07 6.77 3.67
C LEU A 140 4.95 7.88 4.26
N LEU A 141 4.83 9.11 3.73
CA LEU A 141 5.53 10.28 4.24
C LEU A 141 5.00 10.68 5.63
N LEU A 142 3.68 10.74 5.78
CA LEU A 142 3.01 11.25 6.99
C LEU A 142 2.97 10.26 8.16
N SER A 143 3.02 8.95 7.93
CA SER A 143 2.91 7.93 9.00
C SER A 143 4.12 7.00 9.02
N ALA A 144 4.92 7.13 10.08
CA ALA A 144 6.08 6.28 10.29
C ALA A 144 5.68 4.81 10.54
N SER A 145 4.58 4.56 11.27
CA SER A 145 4.08 3.20 11.47
C SER A 145 3.58 2.58 10.18
N PHE A 146 2.91 3.34 9.31
CA PHE A 146 2.47 2.85 8.00
C PHE A 146 3.67 2.50 7.11
N PHE A 147 4.67 3.39 7.03
CA PHE A 147 5.93 3.12 6.34
C PHE A 147 6.62 1.86 6.87
N ASN A 148 6.68 1.71 8.19
CA ASN A 148 7.28 0.55 8.85
C ASN A 148 6.54 -0.75 8.56
N MET A 149 5.20 -0.70 8.48
CA MET A 149 4.39 -1.85 8.09
C MET A 149 4.75 -2.33 6.69
N TYR A 150 4.85 -1.43 5.71
CA TYR A 150 5.22 -1.79 4.33
C TYR A 150 6.63 -2.38 4.23
N MET A 151 7.52 -2.02 5.15
CA MET A 151 8.81 -2.68 5.24
C MET A 151 8.67 -4.11 5.76
N GLU A 152 7.86 -4.35 6.78
CA GLU A 152 7.82 -5.64 7.48
C GLU A 152 6.97 -6.70 6.78
N ALA A 153 5.81 -6.33 6.28
CA ALA A 153 4.80 -7.26 5.76
C ALA A 153 4.49 -7.00 4.30
N ASP A 154 4.16 -8.09 3.58
CA ASP A 154 3.45 -7.96 2.31
C ASP A 154 2.02 -7.49 2.63
N ILE A 155 1.55 -6.46 1.94
CA ILE A 155 0.21 -5.91 2.14
C ILE A 155 -0.89 -6.96 1.99
N LYS A 156 -0.66 -7.98 1.15
CA LYS A 156 -1.55 -9.13 0.98
C LYS A 156 -1.78 -9.90 2.28
N MET A 157 -0.79 -9.93 3.18
CA MET A 157 -0.92 -10.58 4.49
C MET A 157 -1.83 -9.81 5.44
N LEU A 158 -2.08 -8.52 5.20
CA LEU A 158 -2.98 -7.70 6.00
C LEU A 158 -4.43 -7.77 5.53
N TYR A 159 -4.66 -8.20 4.29
CA TYR A 159 -5.98 -8.32 3.71
C TYR A 159 -7.01 -9.03 4.61
N PRO A 160 -6.71 -10.23 5.17
CA PRO A 160 -7.68 -10.91 6.04
C PRO A 160 -8.03 -10.13 7.31
N ARG A 161 -7.07 -9.37 7.86
CA ARG A 161 -7.26 -8.57 9.09
C ARG A 161 -8.12 -7.34 8.83
N VAL A 162 -7.88 -6.66 7.70
CA VAL A 162 -8.68 -5.51 7.29
C VAL A 162 -10.08 -5.95 6.89
N LYS A 163 -10.22 -7.07 6.15
CA LYS A 163 -11.53 -7.68 5.85
C LYS A 163 -12.34 -7.92 7.10
N LYS A 164 -11.76 -8.55 8.12
CA LYS A 164 -12.44 -8.78 9.41
C LYS A 164 -12.86 -7.45 10.08
N SER A 165 -11.99 -6.44 10.05
CA SER A 165 -12.29 -5.12 10.60
C SER A 165 -13.42 -4.42 9.83
N TYR A 166 -13.40 -4.52 8.50
CA TYR A 166 -14.44 -4.00 7.62
C TYR A 166 -15.79 -4.63 7.95
N GLN A 167 -15.83 -5.96 8.06
CA GLN A 167 -17.02 -6.72 8.43
C GLN A 167 -17.57 -6.34 9.81
N CYS A 168 -16.72 -5.94 10.76
CA CYS A 168 -17.17 -5.48 12.09
C CYS A 168 -17.69 -4.04 12.12
N VAL A 169 -17.37 -3.20 11.13
CA VAL A 169 -17.67 -1.76 11.16
C VAL A 169 -18.60 -1.36 10.01
N LYS A 170 -18.10 -1.40 8.77
CA LYS A 170 -18.83 -0.95 7.58
C LYS A 170 -19.73 -2.04 7.00
N GLY A 171 -19.27 -3.30 7.03
CA GLY A 171 -20.00 -4.48 6.56
C GLY A 171 -20.92 -5.12 7.61
N PHE A 172 -21.05 -4.53 8.81
CA PHE A 172 -21.66 -5.15 9.98
C PHE A 172 -23.08 -5.70 9.75
N TYR A 173 -23.91 -5.00 8.98
CA TYR A 173 -25.27 -5.46 8.69
C TYR A 173 -25.32 -6.53 7.60
N ARG A 174 -24.39 -6.49 6.63
CA ARG A 174 -24.38 -7.42 5.49
C ARG A 174 -23.76 -8.76 5.85
N TYR A 175 -22.70 -8.77 6.65
CA TYR A 175 -21.92 -9.98 6.92
C TYR A 175 -22.71 -11.08 7.65
N PRO A 176 -23.42 -10.82 8.78
CA PRO A 176 -24.22 -11.85 9.45
C PRO A 176 -25.31 -12.42 8.56
N LEU A 177 -25.94 -11.54 7.75
CA LEU A 177 -26.96 -11.91 6.80
C LEU A 177 -26.41 -12.82 5.68
N MET A 178 -25.25 -12.48 5.12
CA MET A 178 -24.57 -13.32 4.14
C MET A 178 -24.20 -14.69 4.74
N ASP A 179 -23.73 -14.71 5.99
CA ASP A 179 -23.42 -15.96 6.69
C ASP A 179 -24.66 -16.85 6.84
N ASP A 180 -25.79 -16.28 7.26
CA ASP A 180 -27.07 -17.00 7.40
C ASP A 180 -27.57 -17.58 6.08
N VAL A 181 -27.52 -16.79 4.99
CA VAL A 181 -27.93 -17.26 3.66
C VAL A 181 -27.01 -18.38 3.16
N LEU A 182 -25.70 -18.24 3.36
CA LEU A 182 -24.71 -19.25 3.01
C LEU A 182 -24.96 -20.56 3.76
N ASN A 183 -25.28 -20.48 5.06
CA ASN A 183 -25.54 -21.65 5.90
C ASN A 183 -26.77 -22.43 5.42
N LYS A 184 -27.83 -21.71 5.03
CA LYS A 184 -29.05 -22.31 4.47
C LYS A 184 -28.81 -22.90 3.08
N CYS A 185 -28.12 -22.19 2.20
CA CYS A 185 -27.78 -22.70 0.86
C CYS A 185 -26.94 -23.97 0.94
N TYR A 186 -25.92 -23.99 1.82
CA TYR A 186 -25.09 -25.17 2.04
C TYR A 186 -25.94 -26.37 2.50
N SER A 187 -26.80 -26.16 3.50
CA SER A 187 -27.65 -27.23 4.04
C SER A 187 -28.57 -27.82 2.97
N LEU A 188 -29.21 -26.97 2.17
CA LEU A 188 -30.06 -27.41 1.06
C LEU A 188 -29.27 -28.10 -0.04
N TYR A 189 -28.11 -27.57 -0.39
CA TYR A 189 -27.25 -28.13 -1.43
C TYR A 189 -26.81 -29.56 -1.09
N ILE A 190 -26.34 -29.81 0.14
CA ILE A 190 -25.94 -31.16 0.59
C ILE A 190 -27.16 -32.09 0.71
N ASN A 191 -28.29 -31.59 1.19
CA ASN A 191 -29.53 -32.38 1.28
C ASN A 191 -30.04 -32.82 -0.09
N ARG A 192 -29.99 -31.93 -1.09
CA ARG A 192 -30.37 -32.21 -2.48
C ARG A 192 -29.36 -33.13 -3.18
N ASN A 193 -28.09 -33.08 -2.78
CA ASN A 193 -26.99 -33.80 -3.41
C ASN A 193 -26.23 -34.70 -2.42
N GLN A 194 -26.94 -35.65 -1.79
CA GLN A 194 -26.40 -36.51 -0.73
C GLN A 194 -25.17 -37.35 -1.10
N ARG A 195 -24.89 -37.50 -2.41
CA ARG A 195 -23.71 -38.21 -2.92
C ARG A 195 -22.46 -37.33 -3.00
N ILE A 196 -22.59 -36.03 -2.80
CA ILE A 196 -21.49 -35.07 -2.88
C ILE A 196 -20.90 -34.89 -1.48
N GLU A 197 -19.61 -35.19 -1.36
CA GLU A 197 -18.84 -34.89 -0.17
C GLU A 197 -18.21 -33.50 -0.31
N MET A 198 -18.81 -32.51 0.33
CA MET A 198 -18.32 -31.13 0.35
C MET A 198 -18.53 -30.56 1.75
N SER A 199 -17.48 -30.00 2.35
CA SER A 199 -17.60 -29.29 3.63
C SER A 199 -18.20 -27.91 3.42
N LYS A 200 -18.71 -27.33 4.51
CA LYS A 200 -19.22 -25.95 4.53
C LYS A 200 -18.14 -24.93 4.15
N GLU A 201 -16.92 -25.15 4.62
CA GLU A 201 -15.76 -24.30 4.31
C GLU A 201 -15.40 -24.35 2.82
N GLU A 202 -15.44 -25.55 2.22
CA GLU A 202 -15.19 -25.73 0.79
C GLU A 202 -16.32 -25.08 -0.05
N PHE A 203 -17.58 -25.24 0.38
CA PHE A 203 -18.71 -24.56 -0.26
C PHE A 203 -18.53 -23.03 -0.25
N ARG A 204 -18.21 -22.45 0.92
CA ARG A 204 -17.94 -21.00 1.06
C ARG A 204 -16.81 -20.56 0.15
N LYS A 205 -15.69 -21.31 0.15
CA LYS A 205 -14.52 -21.00 -0.67
C LYS A 205 -14.90 -20.95 -2.16
N ARG A 206 -15.74 -21.87 -2.65
CA ARG A 206 -16.19 -21.88 -4.05
C ARG A 206 -17.07 -20.69 -4.41
N ILE A 207 -17.95 -20.24 -3.51
CA ILE A 207 -18.74 -19.00 -3.68
C ILE A 207 -17.81 -17.79 -3.71
N ASP A 208 -16.87 -17.68 -2.75
CA ASP A 208 -15.89 -16.60 -2.68
C ASP A 208 -15.02 -16.53 -3.96
N GLU A 209 -14.58 -17.68 -4.47
CA GLU A 209 -13.78 -17.76 -5.68
C GLU A 209 -14.57 -17.36 -6.94
N MET A 210 -15.86 -17.68 -7.03
CA MET A 210 -16.68 -17.18 -8.15
C MET A 210 -16.90 -15.68 -8.07
N ALA A 211 -17.08 -15.13 -6.87
CA ALA A 211 -17.23 -13.69 -6.69
C ALA A 211 -15.98 -12.88 -7.10
N ARG A 212 -14.81 -13.51 -7.14
CA ARG A 212 -13.55 -12.91 -7.61
C ARG A 212 -13.31 -13.05 -9.10
N GLU A 213 -14.03 -13.95 -9.77
CA GLU A 213 -13.95 -14.09 -11.22
C GLU A 213 -14.76 -12.97 -11.86
N ASP A 214 -14.31 -12.46 -13.01
CA ASP A 214 -15.00 -11.39 -13.71
C ASP A 214 -16.19 -11.94 -14.50
N THR A 215 -17.18 -12.42 -13.74
CA THR A 215 -18.35 -13.15 -14.25
C THR A 215 -19.25 -12.32 -15.16
N GLU A 216 -19.04 -11.00 -15.21
CA GLU A 216 -19.79 -10.07 -16.06
C GLU A 216 -19.40 -10.16 -17.54
N CYS A 217 -18.23 -10.73 -17.85
CA CYS A 217 -17.73 -10.90 -19.21
C CYS A 217 -18.00 -12.30 -19.81
N TYR A 218 -18.62 -13.20 -19.05
CA TYR A 218 -18.84 -14.57 -19.50
C TYR A 218 -20.23 -14.76 -20.11
N SER A 219 -20.29 -15.60 -21.15
CA SER A 219 -21.58 -16.03 -21.70
C SER A 219 -22.32 -16.91 -20.68
N PRO A 220 -23.66 -16.99 -20.75
CA PRO A 220 -24.45 -17.86 -19.87
C PRO A 220 -23.98 -19.32 -19.88
N GLU A 221 -23.52 -19.82 -21.02
CA GLU A 221 -23.00 -21.19 -21.18
C GLU A 221 -21.68 -21.40 -20.41
N LEU A 222 -20.79 -20.41 -20.45
CA LEU A 222 -19.50 -20.49 -19.76
C LEU A 222 -19.69 -20.40 -18.24
N LEU A 223 -20.60 -19.54 -17.77
CA LEU A 223 -20.94 -19.47 -16.36
C LEU A 223 -21.59 -20.75 -15.88
N LEU A 224 -22.49 -21.33 -16.66
CA LEU A 224 -23.09 -22.62 -16.33
C LEU A 224 -22.02 -23.73 -16.19
N ASP A 225 -21.06 -23.81 -17.12
CA ASP A 225 -19.96 -24.79 -17.03
C ASP A 225 -19.13 -24.60 -15.74
N MET A 226 -18.85 -23.34 -15.39
CA MET A 226 -18.17 -23.00 -14.14
C MET A 226 -18.99 -23.39 -12.90
N TRP A 227 -20.31 -23.14 -12.94
CA TRP A 227 -21.24 -23.52 -11.88
C TRP A 227 -21.34 -25.02 -11.69
N GLU A 228 -21.51 -25.80 -12.76
CA GLU A 228 -21.57 -27.27 -12.71
C GLU A 228 -20.25 -27.86 -12.21
N LYS A 229 -19.12 -27.30 -12.64
CA LYS A 229 -17.79 -27.72 -12.18
C LYS A 229 -17.57 -27.45 -10.69
N ARG A 230 -18.05 -26.31 -10.19
CA ARG A 230 -17.89 -25.90 -8.77
C ARG A 230 -18.96 -26.49 -7.88
N PHE A 231 -20.16 -26.74 -8.38
CA PHE A 231 -21.30 -27.25 -7.62
C PHE A 231 -22.01 -28.33 -8.45
N PRO A 232 -21.47 -29.56 -8.46
CA PRO A 232 -22.09 -30.66 -9.18
C PRO A 232 -23.53 -30.89 -8.69
N GLY A 233 -24.43 -31.32 -9.57
CA GLY A 233 -25.83 -31.61 -9.25
C GLY A 233 -26.79 -30.41 -9.29
N ILE A 234 -26.30 -29.22 -9.62
CA ILE A 234 -27.15 -28.10 -10.04
C ILE A 234 -27.70 -28.40 -11.44
N SER A 235 -29.01 -28.19 -11.66
CA SER A 235 -29.60 -28.44 -12.97
C SER A 235 -29.43 -27.22 -13.88
N LYS A 236 -29.00 -27.48 -15.12
CA LYS A 236 -28.90 -26.48 -16.19
C LYS A 236 -30.18 -25.65 -16.37
N GLU A 237 -31.32 -26.32 -16.28
CA GLU A 237 -32.64 -25.69 -16.45
C GLU A 237 -33.00 -24.75 -15.30
N SER A 238 -32.68 -25.10 -14.05
CA SER A 238 -32.89 -24.22 -12.88
C SER A 238 -31.99 -22.99 -12.95
N PHE A 239 -30.72 -23.18 -13.34
CA PHE A 239 -29.76 -22.09 -13.49
C PHE A 239 -30.18 -21.05 -14.54
N LEU A 240 -30.56 -21.49 -15.75
CA LEU A 240 -30.99 -20.60 -16.83
C LEU A 240 -32.27 -19.82 -16.51
N LYS A 241 -33.24 -20.44 -15.83
CA LYS A 241 -34.48 -19.79 -15.40
C LYS A 241 -34.22 -18.66 -14.38
N THR A 242 -33.18 -18.81 -13.58
CA THR A 242 -32.74 -17.82 -12.59
C THR A 242 -31.99 -16.66 -13.25
N TRP A 243 -31.21 -16.97 -14.29
CA TRP A 243 -30.41 -16.01 -15.05
C TRP A 243 -31.26 -14.94 -15.75
N GLU A 244 -32.35 -15.35 -16.42
CA GLU A 244 -33.22 -14.43 -17.19
C GLU A 244 -33.83 -13.31 -16.33
N GLY A 245 -33.92 -13.50 -15.01
CA GLY A 245 -34.37 -12.47 -14.08
C GLY A 245 -33.25 -11.77 -13.29
N HIS A 246 -32.14 -12.45 -13.01
CA HIS A 246 -31.11 -12.02 -12.04
C HIS A 246 -29.72 -12.59 -12.41
N PRO A 247 -28.94 -11.94 -13.29
CA PRO A 247 -27.60 -12.43 -13.64
C PRO A 247 -26.65 -12.43 -12.42
N PRO A 248 -25.80 -13.46 -12.21
CA PRO A 248 -24.77 -13.52 -11.19
C PRO A 248 -23.82 -12.34 -11.33
N GLY A 249 -23.55 -11.65 -10.22
CA GLY A 249 -22.61 -10.52 -10.18
C GLY A 249 -23.27 -9.15 -10.15
N LYS A 250 -24.57 -9.00 -10.50
CA LYS A 250 -25.29 -7.76 -10.21
C LYS A 250 -25.78 -7.78 -8.76
N PRO A 251 -25.47 -6.77 -7.93
CA PRO A 251 -25.98 -6.67 -6.57
C PRO A 251 -27.50 -6.55 -6.65
N THR A 252 -28.21 -7.63 -6.39
CA THR A 252 -29.63 -7.54 -6.07
C THR A 252 -29.72 -7.29 -4.57
N GLU A 253 -30.51 -6.31 -4.17
CA GLU A 253 -30.92 -6.18 -2.77
C GLU A 253 -31.38 -7.55 -2.28
N ILE A 254 -30.94 -7.94 -1.08
CA ILE A 254 -31.34 -9.19 -0.46
C ILE A 254 -32.85 -9.12 -0.28
N PRO A 255 -33.68 -9.93 -0.99
CA PRO A 255 -35.12 -9.84 -0.86
C PRO A 255 -35.57 -9.77 0.60
N GLU A 256 -36.45 -8.83 0.94
CA GLU A 256 -37.06 -8.79 2.27
C GLU A 256 -37.77 -10.13 2.53
N GLY A 257 -37.47 -10.81 3.65
CA GLY A 257 -38.10 -12.08 4.04
C GLY A 257 -37.26 -13.35 3.82
N ILE A 258 -36.03 -13.25 3.32
CA ILE A 258 -35.06 -14.36 3.13
C ILE A 258 -34.79 -15.23 4.38
N TYR A 259 -35.09 -14.67 5.55
CA TYR A 259 -34.86 -15.30 6.84
C TYR A 259 -35.78 -16.48 7.12
N LEU A 260 -36.92 -16.61 6.44
CA LEU A 260 -37.99 -17.50 6.90
C LEU A 260 -37.90 -18.94 6.40
N ASN A 261 -37.54 -19.18 5.12
CA ASN A 261 -37.19 -20.50 4.57
C ASN A 261 -36.71 -20.36 3.11
N ILE A 262 -35.56 -20.94 2.76
CA ILE A 262 -35.17 -21.09 1.34
C ILE A 262 -35.83 -22.39 0.85
N ARG A 263 -36.61 -22.33 -0.23
CA ARG A 263 -37.18 -23.52 -0.87
C ARG A 263 -36.15 -24.13 -1.80
N ASP A 264 -36.22 -25.44 -2.02
CA ASP A 264 -35.30 -26.15 -2.93
C ASP A 264 -35.28 -25.56 -4.34
N GLU A 265 -36.43 -25.07 -4.82
CA GLU A 265 -36.59 -24.43 -6.13
C GLU A 265 -35.91 -23.05 -6.25
N ASP A 266 -35.57 -22.42 -5.11
CA ASP A 266 -34.94 -21.12 -5.08
C ASP A 266 -33.41 -21.21 -4.85
N LEU A 267 -32.85 -22.41 -4.59
CA LEU A 267 -31.45 -22.60 -4.18
C LEU A 267 -30.46 -21.86 -5.11
N GLU A 268 -30.56 -22.07 -6.42
CA GLU A 268 -29.68 -21.47 -7.42
C GLU A 268 -29.77 -19.93 -7.41
N ARG A 269 -30.97 -19.36 -7.18
CA ARG A 269 -31.18 -17.91 -7.01
C ARG A 269 -30.41 -17.37 -5.82
N TYR A 270 -30.49 -18.04 -4.68
CA TYR A 270 -29.79 -17.61 -3.48
C TYR A 270 -28.27 -17.75 -3.59
N MET A 271 -27.79 -18.82 -4.24
CA MET A 271 -26.36 -18.96 -4.50
C MET A 271 -25.85 -17.86 -5.45
N ASN A 272 -26.62 -17.48 -6.47
CA ASN A 272 -26.30 -16.33 -7.33
C ASN A 272 -26.29 -15.01 -6.55
N CYS A 273 -27.26 -14.80 -5.65
CA CYS A 273 -27.27 -13.64 -4.76
C CYS A 273 -26.02 -13.60 -3.86
N LEU A 274 -25.59 -14.74 -3.29
CA LEU A 274 -24.38 -14.81 -2.48
C LEU A 274 -23.12 -14.41 -3.26
N VAL A 275 -23.01 -14.85 -4.53
CA VAL A 275 -21.90 -14.45 -5.40
C VAL A 275 -21.90 -12.94 -5.63
N GLY A 276 -23.07 -12.35 -5.94
CA GLY A 276 -23.20 -10.90 -6.12
C GLY A 276 -22.88 -10.11 -4.85
N LEU A 277 -23.35 -10.57 -3.69
CA LEU A 277 -23.07 -9.93 -2.40
C LEU A 277 -21.58 -10.01 -2.02
N ASN A 278 -20.96 -11.17 -2.23
CA ASN A 278 -19.52 -11.33 -2.01
C ASN A 278 -18.71 -10.44 -2.96
N LYS A 279 -19.14 -10.29 -4.22
CA LYS A 279 -18.49 -9.40 -5.18
C LYS A 279 -18.62 -7.94 -4.73
N GLN A 280 -19.80 -7.52 -4.27
CA GLN A 280 -19.99 -6.20 -3.69
C GLN A 280 -19.15 -5.98 -2.42
N GLU A 281 -19.10 -6.95 -1.50
CA GLU A 281 -18.29 -6.84 -0.27
C GLU A 281 -16.81 -6.70 -0.61
N GLN A 282 -16.33 -7.49 -1.59
CA GLN A 282 -14.97 -7.44 -2.09
C GLN A 282 -14.68 -6.06 -2.69
N TRP A 283 -15.56 -5.53 -3.54
CA TRP A 283 -15.41 -4.22 -4.15
C TRP A 283 -15.43 -3.08 -3.12
N ASP A 284 -16.37 -3.13 -2.17
CA ASP A 284 -16.43 -2.17 -1.06
C ASP A 284 -15.15 -2.20 -0.22
N LEU A 285 -14.66 -3.40 0.10
CA LEU A 285 -13.43 -3.61 0.87
C LEU A 285 -12.22 -3.07 0.11
N ASP A 286 -12.06 -3.42 -1.17
CA ASP A 286 -10.93 -2.99 -1.99
C ASP A 286 -10.90 -1.45 -2.11
N THR A 287 -12.07 -0.82 -2.18
CA THR A 287 -12.21 0.64 -2.23
C THR A 287 -11.76 1.33 -0.92
N VAL A 288 -11.92 0.67 0.24
CA VAL A 288 -11.61 1.27 1.56
C VAL A 288 -10.38 0.66 2.23
N PHE A 289 -9.73 -0.31 1.59
CA PHE A 289 -8.68 -1.14 2.19
C PHE A 289 -7.48 -0.31 2.66
N TYR A 290 -6.94 0.52 1.77
CA TYR A 290 -5.79 1.39 2.06
C TYR A 290 -6.14 2.44 3.12
N ASP A 291 -7.34 3.01 3.07
CA ASP A 291 -7.83 3.98 4.04
C ASP A 291 -7.91 3.38 5.44
N MET A 292 -8.46 2.17 5.57
CA MET A 292 -8.59 1.48 6.85
C MET A 292 -7.22 1.12 7.42
N LEU A 293 -6.26 0.71 6.57
CA LEU A 293 -4.89 0.47 7.01
C LEU A 293 -4.23 1.76 7.48
N GLN A 294 -4.30 2.83 6.68
CA GLN A 294 -3.71 4.11 7.03
C GLN A 294 -4.28 4.62 8.36
N GLU A 295 -5.60 4.60 8.54
CA GLU A 295 -6.25 5.04 9.77
C GLU A 295 -5.74 4.26 10.99
N HIS A 296 -5.61 2.94 10.87
CA HIS A 296 -5.09 2.11 11.95
C HIS A 296 -3.67 2.53 12.36
N PHE A 297 -2.77 2.71 11.39
CA PHE A 297 -1.38 3.05 11.67
C PHE A 297 -1.18 4.50 12.10
N LEU A 298 -1.97 5.43 11.58
CA LEU A 298 -2.00 6.81 12.05
C LEU A 298 -2.45 6.89 13.51
N ILE A 299 -3.51 6.18 13.90
CA ILE A 299 -3.95 6.13 15.30
C ILE A 299 -2.82 5.60 16.18
N HIS A 300 -2.09 4.59 15.72
CA HIS A 300 -0.93 4.07 16.44
C HIS A 300 0.19 5.12 16.58
N ASP A 301 0.52 5.86 15.53
CA ASP A 301 1.51 6.93 15.58
C ASP A 301 1.09 8.07 16.53
N MET A 302 -0.18 8.47 16.49
CA MET A 302 -0.77 9.45 17.40
C MET A 302 -0.68 9.02 18.87
N LEU A 303 -1.06 7.78 19.18
CA LEU A 303 -1.04 7.26 20.56
C LEU A 303 0.39 7.16 21.11
N ASN A 304 1.37 6.97 20.24
CA ASN A 304 2.79 6.91 20.61
C ASN A 304 3.51 8.26 20.53
N ASN A 305 2.81 9.36 20.23
CA ASN A 305 3.38 10.71 20.03
C ASN A 305 4.54 10.72 19.02
N VAL A 306 4.42 9.93 17.95
CA VAL A 306 5.43 9.84 16.89
C VAL A 306 5.27 10.98 15.88
N ASP A 307 4.03 11.45 15.71
CA ASP A 307 3.62 12.47 14.74
C ASP A 307 3.44 13.85 15.38
N THR A 308 3.56 14.88 14.54
CA THR A 308 3.23 16.27 14.84
C THR A 308 1.72 16.53 14.70
N ASN A 309 1.23 17.57 15.39
CA ASN A 309 -0.18 18.00 15.26
C ASN A 309 -0.57 18.28 13.80
N ASP A 310 0.38 18.80 13.02
CA ASP A 310 0.18 19.11 11.61
C ASP A 310 0.01 17.81 10.78
N GLU A 311 0.88 16.81 10.98
CA GLU A 311 0.75 15.49 10.32
C GLU A 311 -0.60 14.83 10.65
N VAL A 312 -1.07 14.95 11.89
CA VAL A 312 -2.38 14.46 12.32
C VAL A 312 -3.53 15.20 11.61
N GLU A 313 -3.44 16.52 11.46
CA GLU A 313 -4.44 17.30 10.73
C GLU A 313 -4.47 16.91 9.25
N PHE A 314 -3.30 16.78 8.63
CA PHE A 314 -3.17 16.34 7.24
C PHE A 314 -3.78 14.95 7.04
N ALA A 315 -3.50 14.00 7.93
CA ALA A 315 -4.04 12.66 7.80
C ALA A 315 -5.57 12.60 7.99
N ARG A 316 -6.14 13.43 8.88
CA ARG A 316 -7.61 13.58 9.01
C ARG A 316 -8.26 14.16 7.75
N LYS A 317 -7.65 15.19 7.15
CA LYS A 317 -8.13 15.79 5.88
C LYS A 317 -8.06 14.79 4.73
N THR A 318 -6.95 14.04 4.64
CA THR A 318 -6.78 12.96 3.66
C THR A 318 -7.92 11.95 3.73
N LYS A 319 -8.21 11.45 4.95
CA LYS A 319 -9.33 10.52 5.18
C LYS A 319 -10.66 11.10 4.70
N LYS A 320 -10.95 12.38 4.98
CA LYS A 320 -12.21 13.01 4.56
C LYS A 320 -12.34 13.05 3.04
N ILE A 321 -11.26 13.38 2.34
CA ILE A 321 -11.24 13.43 0.87
C ILE A 321 -11.41 12.02 0.28
N LEU A 322 -10.69 11.01 0.79
CA LEU A 322 -10.75 9.64 0.29
C LEU A 322 -12.10 8.95 0.56
N VAL A 323 -12.70 9.18 1.73
CA VAL A 323 -14.07 8.72 2.03
C VAL A 323 -15.07 9.33 1.05
N ASN A 324 -14.90 10.60 0.68
CA ASN A 324 -15.75 11.21 -0.35
C ASN A 324 -15.46 10.59 -1.72
N TYR A 325 -14.20 10.38 -2.09
CA TYR A 325 -13.83 9.76 -3.37
C TYR A 325 -14.48 8.38 -3.56
N SER A 326 -14.50 7.55 -2.52
CA SER A 326 -15.10 6.20 -2.55
C SER A 326 -16.63 6.17 -2.72
N ARG A 327 -17.33 7.28 -2.51
CA ARG A 327 -18.80 7.32 -2.43
C ARG A 327 -19.51 7.84 -3.68
N HIS A 328 -18.80 8.48 -4.61
CA HIS A 328 -19.43 9.15 -5.75
C HIS A 328 -19.26 8.32 -7.03
N GLN A 329 -20.33 8.26 -7.82
CA GLN A 329 -20.42 7.48 -9.06
C GLN A 329 -20.42 8.33 -10.33
N ASN A 330 -20.44 9.67 -10.23
CA ASN A 330 -20.37 10.56 -11.39
C ASN A 330 -18.94 11.09 -11.61
N ASP A 331 -18.58 11.26 -12.89
CA ASP A 331 -17.22 11.62 -13.29
C ASP A 331 -16.84 13.07 -12.89
N GLU A 332 -17.81 13.99 -12.82
CA GLU A 332 -17.56 15.41 -12.50
C GLU A 332 -17.18 15.62 -11.02
N GLU A 333 -17.89 14.99 -10.08
CA GLU A 333 -17.54 15.07 -8.64
C GLU A 333 -16.23 14.36 -8.35
N LYS A 334 -15.94 13.27 -9.07
CA LYS A 334 -14.66 12.57 -8.97
C LYS A 334 -13.48 13.45 -9.36
N VAL A 335 -13.59 14.17 -10.48
CA VAL A 335 -12.57 15.15 -10.92
C VAL A 335 -12.40 16.28 -9.90
N GLN A 336 -13.50 16.78 -9.32
CA GLN A 336 -13.42 17.80 -8.28
C GLN A 336 -12.69 17.30 -7.02
N LEU A 337 -12.98 16.08 -6.58
CA LEU A 337 -12.31 15.47 -5.42
C LEU A 337 -10.84 15.19 -5.68
N GLU A 338 -10.47 14.82 -6.90
CA GLU A 338 -9.07 14.67 -7.32
C GLU A 338 -8.35 16.01 -7.30
N SER A 339 -8.97 17.08 -7.80
CA SER A 339 -8.44 18.45 -7.71
C SER A 339 -8.26 18.90 -6.26
N ASP A 340 -9.27 18.69 -5.40
CA ASP A 340 -9.20 19.00 -3.97
C ASP A 340 -8.06 18.24 -3.29
N TYR A 341 -7.87 16.96 -3.64
CA TYR A 341 -6.75 16.16 -3.15
C TYR A 341 -5.41 16.70 -3.62
N LEU A 342 -5.28 17.07 -4.90
CA LEU A 342 -4.04 17.61 -5.43
C LEU A 342 -3.66 18.93 -4.77
N LYS A 343 -4.65 19.78 -4.46
CA LYS A 343 -4.42 21.03 -3.72
C LYS A 343 -3.95 20.75 -2.30
N PHE A 344 -4.56 19.78 -1.65
CA PHE A 344 -4.14 19.34 -0.34
C PHE A 344 -2.73 18.70 -0.34
N ALA A 345 -2.45 17.85 -1.34
CA ALA A 345 -1.15 17.23 -1.55
C ALA A 345 -0.04 18.26 -1.77
N SER A 346 -0.34 19.37 -2.45
CA SER A 346 0.63 20.41 -2.71
C SER A 346 1.13 21.08 -1.43
N GLU A 347 0.26 21.27 -0.43
CA GLU A 347 0.64 21.78 0.90
C GLU A 347 1.64 20.84 1.59
N ILE A 348 1.38 19.53 1.57
CA ILE A 348 2.24 18.52 2.20
C ILE A 348 3.59 18.44 1.49
N VAL A 349 3.55 18.37 0.16
CA VAL A 349 4.75 18.27 -0.69
C VAL A 349 5.68 19.46 -0.44
N VAL A 350 5.14 20.67 -0.37
CA VAL A 350 5.92 21.89 -0.10
C VAL A 350 6.49 21.89 1.32
N LYS A 351 5.68 21.49 2.31
CA LYS A 351 6.04 21.58 3.73
C LYS A 351 7.03 20.50 4.18
N TYR A 352 6.86 19.26 3.71
CA TYR A 352 7.61 18.10 4.22
C TYR A 352 8.64 17.61 3.21
N LYS A 353 8.18 17.09 2.07
CA LYS A 353 9.08 16.50 1.09
C LYS A 353 8.55 16.61 -0.33
N GLN A 354 9.34 17.25 -1.17
CA GLN A 354 9.05 17.39 -2.59
C GLN A 354 9.61 16.20 -3.37
N PRO A 355 8.77 15.43 -4.09
CA PRO A 355 9.24 14.36 -4.96
C PRO A 355 10.03 14.94 -6.13
N SER A 356 11.25 14.45 -6.33
CA SER A 356 12.14 14.89 -7.40
C SER A 356 11.60 14.57 -8.80
N ILE A 357 10.63 13.64 -8.92
CA ILE A 357 9.98 13.30 -10.18
C ILE A 357 9.25 14.49 -10.82
N PHE A 358 8.79 15.46 -10.01
CA PHE A 358 8.12 16.65 -10.54
C PHE A 358 9.09 17.71 -11.10
N GLY A 359 10.40 17.46 -11.01
CA GLY A 359 11.43 18.14 -11.80
C GLY A 359 11.76 19.58 -11.37
N LYS A 360 11.09 20.13 -10.37
CA LYS A 360 11.35 21.46 -9.80
C LYS A 360 11.11 21.49 -8.30
N THR A 361 11.83 22.38 -7.61
CA THR A 361 11.52 22.74 -6.23
C THR A 361 10.45 23.84 -6.24
N TYR A 362 9.35 23.62 -5.52
CA TYR A 362 8.25 24.56 -5.36
C TYR A 362 8.44 25.35 -4.06
N ASN A 363 8.23 26.66 -4.11
CA ASN A 363 8.37 27.52 -2.93
C ASN A 363 7.02 27.80 -2.25
N ASN A 364 5.91 27.49 -2.90
CA ASN A 364 4.56 27.67 -2.35
C ASN A 364 3.61 26.56 -2.86
N PRO A 365 2.49 26.32 -2.15
CA PRO A 365 1.52 25.28 -2.51
C PRO A 365 0.82 25.49 -3.86
N ASP A 366 0.66 26.73 -4.34
CA ASP A 366 -0.05 26.99 -5.61
C ASP A 366 0.78 26.55 -6.82
N ASP A 367 2.08 26.85 -6.82
CA ASP A 367 3.01 26.39 -7.86
C ASP A 367 3.11 24.85 -7.87
N ALA A 368 3.14 24.24 -6.68
CA ALA A 368 3.14 22.79 -6.54
C ALA A 368 1.82 22.19 -7.04
N TYR A 369 0.67 22.81 -6.74
CA TYR A 369 -0.63 22.36 -7.22
C TYR A 369 -0.69 22.36 -8.75
N GLN A 370 -0.33 23.47 -9.40
CA GLN A 370 -0.34 23.55 -10.86
C GLN A 370 0.56 22.50 -11.51
N ALA A 371 1.71 22.21 -10.89
CA ALA A 371 2.61 21.18 -11.40
C ALA A 371 2.05 19.77 -11.24
N LEU A 372 1.44 19.47 -10.09
CA LEU A 372 0.75 18.20 -9.86
C LEU A 372 -0.42 18.03 -10.82
N GLU A 373 -1.28 19.05 -10.95
CA GLU A 373 -2.42 19.04 -11.87
C GLU A 373 -1.98 18.78 -13.30
N LYS A 374 -0.93 19.47 -13.77
CA LYS A 374 -0.35 19.23 -15.09
C LYS A 374 0.22 17.83 -15.25
N PHE A 375 0.86 17.29 -14.21
CA PHE A 375 1.48 15.98 -14.24
C PHE A 375 0.44 14.84 -14.31
N TYR A 376 -0.64 14.94 -13.54
CA TYR A 376 -1.73 13.93 -13.53
C TYR A 376 -2.85 14.21 -14.55
N HIS A 377 -2.76 15.31 -15.30
CA HIS A 377 -3.78 15.72 -16.29
C HIS A 377 -4.19 14.60 -17.28
N GLY A 378 -3.25 13.70 -17.62
CA GLY A 378 -3.51 12.56 -18.51
C GLY A 378 -4.40 11.48 -17.89
N GLU A 379 -4.31 11.25 -16.58
CA GLU A 379 -5.18 10.29 -15.89
C GLU A 379 -6.62 10.82 -15.80
N PHE A 380 -6.79 12.09 -15.48
CA PHE A 380 -8.10 12.73 -15.34
C PHE A 380 -8.92 12.76 -16.64
N LYS A 381 -8.26 12.81 -17.82
CA LYS A 381 -8.93 12.71 -19.13
C LYS A 381 -9.27 11.29 -19.56
N SER A 382 -8.52 10.28 -19.10
CA SER A 382 -8.81 8.89 -19.45
C SER A 382 -10.08 8.36 -18.77
N SER A 383 -10.38 8.86 -17.57
CA SER A 383 -11.61 8.59 -16.82
C SER A 383 -12.88 9.07 -17.53
N SER A 384 -12.81 10.20 -18.24
CA SER A 384 -13.96 10.79 -18.96
C SER A 384 -14.13 10.32 -20.41
N LEU A 385 -13.20 9.53 -20.93
CA LEU A 385 -13.27 8.99 -22.30
C LEU A 385 -13.85 7.58 -22.38
N HIS A 386 -14.02 6.88 -21.25
CA HIS A 386 -14.64 5.55 -21.18
C HIS A 386 -16.17 5.61 -20.96
N SER A 387 -16.76 6.80 -20.95
CA SER A 387 -18.19 7.05 -20.76
C SER A 387 -18.91 7.60 -22.00
N LYS A 388 -18.43 7.28 -23.22
CA LYS A 388 -19.17 7.54 -24.47
C LYS A 388 -19.62 6.26 -25.16
#